data_AF-A0A919QH14-F1
#
_entry.id   AF-A0A919QH14-F1
#
_cell.length_a   1.000
_cell.length_b   1.000
_cell.length_c   1.000
_cell.angle_alpha   90.00
_cell.angle_beta   90.00
_cell.angle_gamma   90.00
#
_symmetry.space_group_name_H-M   'P 1'
#
loop_
_entity.id
_entity.type
_entity.pdbx_description
1 polymer ?
#
loop_
_entity_poly.entity_id
_entity_poly.type
_entity_poly.pdbx_seq_one_letter_code
_entity_poly.pdbx_strand_id
1 'polypeptide(L)'
;MTWTTPTQASNWTRKALDQEDLDAAYPVIEIESGVTLEAAPGLKPRDLRLLKYAEAYQAAWMAAQVDVATRMDVDQVVQDGIQYSKGDPDAHVLAPLAARCLRKLSWRRSRSTQALTPAQAAARRGVMPPGTVDGTEEWLDDQQLWEPL
;
A
#
# COMPACT_ATOMS: atom_id res chain seq x y z
N MET A 1 0.38 -6.72 22.38
CA MET A 1 1.55 -6.18 21.64
C MET A 1 0.96 -5.58 20.37
N THR A 2 1.19 -4.29 20.10
CA THR A 2 0.42 -3.51 19.12
C THR A 2 1.33 -2.59 18.30
N TRP A 3 0.88 -2.20 17.10
CA TRP A 3 1.65 -1.33 16.21
C TRP A 3 1.73 0.11 16.73
N THR A 4 0.66 0.60 17.35
CA THR A 4 0.52 1.97 17.88
C THR A 4 0.26 1.99 19.37
N THR A 5 0.41 3.16 20.01
CA THR A 5 0.01 3.35 21.41
C THR A 5 -1.43 3.85 21.54
N PRO A 6 -2.14 3.58 22.65
CA PRO A 6 -3.51 4.04 22.88
C PRO A 6 -3.66 5.56 22.74
N THR A 7 -2.70 6.33 23.26
CA THR A 7 -2.68 7.79 23.15
C THR A 7 -2.61 8.25 21.69
N GLN A 8 -1.73 7.66 20.88
CA GLN A 8 -1.60 8.02 19.47
C GLN A 8 -2.85 7.63 18.67
N ALA A 9 -3.38 6.42 18.91
CA ALA A 9 -4.60 5.94 18.27
C ALA A 9 -5.79 6.84 18.58
N SER A 10 -5.96 7.21 19.86
CA SER A 10 -7.02 8.11 20.30
C SER A 10 -6.92 9.50 19.67
N ASN A 11 -5.70 10.03 19.53
CA ASN A 11 -5.47 11.32 18.89
C ASN A 11 -5.86 11.33 17.40
N TRP A 12 -5.55 10.27 16.65
CA TRP A 12 -5.87 10.20 15.21
C TRP A 12 -7.34 9.94 14.94
N THR A 13 -7.99 9.14 15.79
CA THR A 13 -9.37 8.68 15.58
C THR A 13 -10.40 9.58 16.29
N ARG A 14 -9.94 10.44 17.20
CA ARG A 14 -10.79 11.27 18.07
C ARG A 14 -11.77 10.44 18.91
N LYS A 15 -11.40 9.20 19.19
CA LYS A 15 -12.13 8.27 20.04
C LYS A 15 -11.24 7.84 21.19
N ALA A 16 -11.79 7.73 22.40
CA ALA A 16 -11.04 7.14 23.50
C ALA A 16 -10.84 5.65 23.21
N LEU A 17 -9.59 5.26 23.02
CA LEU A 17 -9.18 3.88 22.80
C LEU A 17 -8.19 3.49 23.89
N ASP A 18 -8.39 2.32 24.47
CA ASP A 18 -7.47 1.74 25.44
C ASP A 18 -6.54 0.69 24.79
N GLN A 19 -5.79 -0.03 25.63
CA GLN A 19 -4.89 -1.07 25.14
C GLN A 19 -5.63 -2.32 24.66
N GLU A 20 -6.79 -2.63 25.27
CA GLU A 20 -7.60 -3.80 24.95
C GLU A 20 -8.24 -3.64 23.56
N ASP A 21 -8.69 -2.43 23.22
CA ASP A 21 -9.18 -2.08 21.89
C ASP A 21 -8.14 -2.34 20.79
N LEU A 22 -6.87 -2.00 21.07
CA LEU A 22 -5.77 -2.21 20.13
C LEU A 22 -5.37 -3.68 20.04
N ASP A 23 -5.33 -4.39 21.18
CA ASP A 23 -5.04 -5.82 21.21
C ASP A 23 -6.12 -6.62 20.47
N ALA A 24 -7.39 -6.18 20.50
CA ALA A 24 -8.48 -6.77 19.72
C ALA A 24 -8.36 -6.48 18.21
N ALA A 25 -7.87 -5.30 17.83
CA ALA A 25 -7.68 -4.92 16.43
C ALA A 25 -6.45 -5.57 15.77
N TYR A 26 -5.41 -5.86 16.56
CA TYR A 26 -4.12 -6.36 16.08
C TYR A 26 -4.23 -7.65 15.22
N PRO A 27 -4.93 -8.72 15.64
CA PRO A 27 -5.06 -9.95 14.84
C PRO A 27 -5.69 -9.72 13.48
N VAL A 28 -6.68 -8.82 13.38
CA VAL A 28 -7.34 -8.48 12.11
C VAL A 28 -6.34 -7.84 11.15
N ILE A 29 -5.50 -6.93 11.66
CA ILE A 29 -4.46 -6.29 10.86
C ILE A 29 -3.35 -7.27 10.50
N GLU A 30 -2.97 -8.18 11.39
CA GLU A 30 -1.96 -9.22 11.11
C GLU A 30 -2.43 -10.13 9.96
N ILE A 31 -3.66 -10.64 10.02
CA ILE A 31 -4.26 -11.48 8.98
C ILE A 31 -4.30 -10.74 7.63
N GLU A 32 -4.74 -9.49 7.62
CA GLU A 32 -4.90 -8.72 6.38
C GLU A 32 -3.59 -8.19 5.79
N SER A 33 -2.59 -7.90 6.63
CA SER A 33 -1.29 -7.40 6.19
C SER A 33 -0.32 -8.53 5.83
N GLY A 34 -0.49 -9.71 6.42
CA GLY A 34 0.41 -10.86 6.30
C GLY A 34 1.76 -10.63 7.01
N VAL A 35 1.84 -9.71 7.96
CA VAL A 35 3.07 -9.32 8.64
C VAL A 35 2.84 -9.18 10.14
N THR A 36 3.74 -9.75 10.93
CA THR A 36 3.73 -9.69 12.40
C THR A 36 4.58 -8.52 12.92
N LEU A 37 4.37 -8.13 14.18
CA LEU A 37 5.18 -7.10 14.85
C LEU A 37 6.67 -7.40 14.87
N GLU A 38 7.08 -8.67 14.87
CA GLU A 38 8.48 -9.08 14.85
C GLU A 38 9.21 -8.64 13.59
N ALA A 39 8.49 -8.46 12.48
CA ALA A 39 9.05 -7.97 11.23
C ALA A 39 9.27 -6.45 11.22
N ALA A 40 8.79 -5.70 12.22
CA ALA A 40 8.87 -4.24 12.28
C ALA A 40 10.26 -3.65 12.00
N PRO A 41 11.40 -4.22 12.48
CA PRO A 41 12.73 -3.70 12.19
C PRO A 41 13.11 -3.75 10.70
N GLY A 42 12.51 -4.68 9.93
CA GLY A 42 12.76 -4.82 8.49
C GLY A 42 11.82 -3.99 7.60
N LEU A 43 10.81 -3.34 8.18
CA LEU A 43 9.82 -2.58 7.42
C LEU A 43 10.28 -1.16 7.12
N LYS A 44 9.88 -0.65 5.96
CA LYS A 44 10.10 0.77 5.61
C LYS A 44 9.32 1.67 6.58
N PRO A 45 9.84 2.84 6.97
CA PRO A 45 9.13 3.76 7.88
C PRO A 45 7.73 4.15 7.39
N ARG A 46 7.55 4.25 6.06
CA ARG A 46 6.25 4.49 5.45
C ARG A 46 5.25 3.38 5.73
N ASP A 47 5.65 2.12 5.58
CA ASP A 47 4.77 0.96 5.74
C ASP A 47 4.42 0.77 7.22
N LEU A 48 5.41 0.95 8.11
CA LEU A 48 5.21 0.94 9.55
C LEU A 48 4.19 2.02 9.99
N ARG A 49 4.28 3.22 9.40
CA ARG A 49 3.27 4.28 9.64
C ARG A 49 1.87 3.88 9.15
N LEU A 50 1.77 3.20 8.01
CA LEU A 50 0.47 2.73 7.49
C LEU A 50 -0.14 1.64 8.36
N LEU A 51 0.66 0.72 8.90
CA LEU A 51 0.21 -0.32 9.84
C LEU A 51 -0.31 0.30 11.14
N LYS A 52 0.40 1.30 11.69
CA LYS A 52 -0.06 2.09 12.86
C LYS A 52 -1.42 2.73 12.64
N TYR A 53 -1.62 3.37 11.49
CA TYR A 53 -2.92 3.96 11.15
C TYR A 53 -3.99 2.89 10.94
N ALA A 54 -3.64 1.78 10.30
CA ALA A 54 -4.59 0.70 10.04
C ALA A 54 -5.14 0.12 11.35
N GLU A 55 -4.26 -0.18 12.32
CA GLU A 55 -4.65 -0.66 13.65
C GLU A 55 -5.52 0.35 14.40
N ALA A 56 -5.13 1.63 14.44
CA ALA A 56 -5.92 2.68 15.08
C ALA A 56 -7.33 2.81 14.47
N TYR A 57 -7.44 2.80 13.15
CA TYR A 57 -8.74 2.89 12.48
C TYR A 57 -9.58 1.63 12.64
N GLN A 58 -8.95 0.46 12.69
CA GLN A 58 -9.64 -0.80 12.97
C GLN A 58 -10.21 -0.80 14.38
N ALA A 59 -9.42 -0.44 15.39
CA ALA A 59 -9.87 -0.34 16.78
C ALA A 59 -11.03 0.65 16.94
N ALA A 60 -10.90 1.87 16.38
CA ALA A 60 -11.97 2.86 16.43
C ALA A 60 -13.27 2.39 15.77
N TRP A 61 -13.14 1.69 14.64
CA TRP A 61 -14.27 1.12 13.92
C TRP A 61 -14.93 0.01 14.73
N MET A 62 -14.13 -0.93 15.28
CA MET A 62 -14.64 -2.02 16.09
C MET A 62 -15.39 -1.51 17.32
N ALA A 63 -14.83 -0.53 18.02
CA ALA A 63 -15.49 0.10 19.17
C ALA A 63 -16.75 0.90 18.78
N ALA A 64 -16.92 1.28 17.50
CA ALA A 64 -18.07 2.07 17.04
C ALA A 64 -19.20 1.19 16.52
N GLN A 65 -18.88 -0.05 16.15
CA GLN A 65 -19.87 -1.05 15.81
C GLN A 65 -20.38 -1.67 17.10
N VAL A 66 -21.68 -1.51 17.37
CA VAL A 66 -22.37 -2.18 18.50
C VAL A 66 -22.27 -3.70 18.40
N ASP A 67 -21.94 -4.20 17.21
CA ASP A 67 -21.97 -5.61 16.90
C ASP A 67 -20.86 -6.05 15.92
N VAL A 68 -19.64 -6.25 16.42
CA VAL A 68 -18.52 -6.85 15.66
C VAL A 68 -18.44 -8.36 15.88
N ALA A 69 -18.78 -8.81 17.08
CA ALA A 69 -18.68 -10.22 17.49
C ALA A 69 -19.98 -11.01 17.28
N THR A 70 -21.12 -10.35 17.12
CA THR A 70 -22.46 -10.98 17.18
C THR A 70 -23.26 -10.83 15.88
N ARG A 71 -22.67 -10.32 14.77
CA ARG A 71 -23.43 -10.00 13.55
C ARG A 71 -24.31 -11.15 13.04
N MET A 72 -25.57 -11.04 13.44
CA MET A 72 -26.74 -10.77 12.61
C MET A 72 -26.94 -11.72 11.43
N ASP A 73 -27.57 -12.85 11.74
CA ASP A 73 -28.52 -13.50 10.83
C ASP A 73 -29.77 -12.60 10.70
N VAL A 74 -29.64 -11.54 9.89
CA VAL A 74 -30.79 -10.75 9.43
C VAL A 74 -30.75 -10.81 7.91
N ASP A 75 -31.55 -11.72 7.39
CA ASP A 75 -31.60 -12.12 5.98
C ASP A 75 -32.18 -11.01 5.08
N GLN A 76 -33.04 -10.14 5.62
CA GLN A 76 -33.64 -9.05 4.87
C GLN A 76 -34.25 -7.97 5.78
N VAL A 77 -33.98 -6.69 5.52
CA VAL A 77 -34.79 -5.57 6.04
C VAL A 77 -35.34 -4.83 4.85
N VAL A 78 -36.65 -4.98 4.62
CA VAL A 78 -37.40 -4.21 3.62
C VAL A 78 -38.20 -3.16 4.37
N GLN A 79 -37.90 -1.89 4.13
CA GLN A 79 -38.77 -0.79 4.55
C GLN A 79 -38.72 0.33 3.51
N ASP A 80 -39.90 0.77 3.06
CA ASP A 80 -40.13 1.88 2.12
C ASP A 80 -39.29 1.87 0.82
N GLY A 81 -39.20 0.71 0.17
CA GLY A 81 -38.70 0.62 -1.21
C GLY A 81 -37.20 0.90 -1.40
N ILE A 82 -36.44 1.13 -0.33
CA ILE A 82 -34.99 1.22 -0.37
C ILE A 82 -34.44 -0.18 -0.10
N GLN A 83 -34.02 -0.85 -1.17
CA GLN A 83 -33.38 -2.16 -1.08
C GLN A 83 -31.92 -1.99 -0.66
N TYR A 84 -31.63 -2.14 0.64
CA TYR A 84 -30.26 -2.30 1.12
C TYR A 84 -29.87 -3.78 0.99
N SER A 85 -29.20 -4.12 -0.11
CA SER A 85 -28.47 -5.39 -0.18
C SER A 85 -27.19 -5.22 0.63
N LYS A 86 -27.08 -5.92 1.76
CA LYS A 86 -25.82 -6.02 2.51
C LYS A 86 -24.81 -6.71 1.58
N GLY A 87 -23.98 -5.92 0.91
CA GLY A 87 -22.93 -6.46 0.06
C GLY A 87 -21.99 -7.26 0.93
N ASP A 88 -21.86 -8.56 0.64
CA ASP A 88 -20.92 -9.54 1.20
C ASP A 88 -20.84 -9.60 2.75
N PRO A 89 -21.20 -10.71 3.42
CA PRO A 89 -21.02 -10.85 4.87
C PRO A 89 -19.58 -10.53 5.35
N ASP A 90 -18.57 -10.71 4.50
CA ASP A 90 -17.17 -10.36 4.78
C ASP A 90 -16.87 -8.85 4.74
N ALA A 91 -17.75 -8.03 4.16
CA ALA A 91 -17.56 -6.59 4.00
C ALA A 91 -17.52 -5.82 5.34
N HIS A 92 -17.80 -6.50 6.46
CA HIS A 92 -17.83 -5.92 7.80
C HIS A 92 -16.71 -6.44 8.71
N VAL A 93 -15.69 -7.13 8.21
CA VAL A 93 -14.56 -7.53 9.08
C VAL A 93 -13.52 -6.39 9.20
N LEU A 94 -13.30 -5.66 8.11
CA LEU A 94 -12.24 -4.66 8.01
C LEU A 94 -12.79 -3.23 7.90
N ALA A 95 -12.26 -2.33 8.73
CA ALA A 95 -12.61 -0.93 8.70
C ALA A 95 -12.26 -0.29 7.35
N PRO A 96 -13.14 0.54 6.74
CA PRO A 96 -12.89 1.13 5.43
C PRO A 96 -11.61 1.98 5.35
N LEU A 97 -11.26 2.66 6.44
CA LEU A 97 -10.02 3.45 6.53
C LEU A 97 -8.79 2.55 6.74
N ALA A 98 -8.91 1.47 7.51
CA ALA A 98 -7.85 0.48 7.64
C ALA A 98 -7.56 -0.18 6.29
N ALA A 99 -8.60 -0.58 5.55
CA ALA A 99 -8.48 -1.12 4.18
C ALA A 99 -7.76 -0.14 3.22
N ARG A 100 -8.00 1.17 3.35
CA ARG A 100 -7.28 2.19 2.56
C ARG A 100 -5.79 2.25 2.91
N CYS A 101 -5.43 2.09 4.18
CA CYS A 101 -4.02 2.04 4.61
C CYS A 101 -3.35 0.77 4.09
N LEU A 102 -3.97 -0.39 4.27
CA LEU A 102 -3.41 -1.69 3.89
C LEU A 102 -3.20 -1.82 2.37
N ARG A 103 -4.11 -1.28 1.55
CA ARG A 103 -3.93 -1.22 0.08
C ARG A 103 -2.71 -0.41 -0.37
N LYS A 104 -2.17 0.46 0.50
CA LYS A 104 -1.01 1.33 0.19
C LYS A 104 0.32 0.73 0.65
N LEU A 105 0.31 -0.44 1.28
CA LEU A 105 1.51 -1.17 1.68
C LEU A 105 2.33 -1.54 0.46
N SER A 106 3.66 -1.44 0.59
CA SER A 106 4.57 -1.62 -0.53
C SER A 106 4.49 -3.01 -1.19
N TRP A 107 4.14 -4.05 -0.43
CA TRP A 107 4.01 -5.43 -0.92
C TRP A 107 2.62 -5.81 -1.43
N ARG A 108 1.55 -5.13 -1.00
CA ARG A 108 0.18 -5.39 -1.52
C ARG A 108 -0.06 -4.78 -2.91
N ARG A 109 0.82 -3.88 -3.36
CA ARG A 109 0.74 -3.28 -4.70
C ARG A 109 1.37 -4.22 -5.73
N SER A 110 0.66 -5.29 -6.09
CA SER A 110 1.11 -6.19 -7.15
C SER A 110 0.91 -5.58 -8.55
N ARG A 111 2.06 -5.33 -9.19
CA ARG A 111 2.40 -5.39 -10.63
C ARG A 111 2.10 -4.21 -11.60
N SER A 112 3.19 -3.87 -12.31
CA SER A 112 3.38 -3.11 -13.56
C SER A 112 3.11 -1.60 -13.49
N THR A 113 4.00 -0.69 -13.87
CA THR A 113 5.22 -0.74 -14.68
C THR A 113 6.41 -0.24 -13.87
N GLN A 114 7.57 -0.88 -14.00
CA GLN A 114 8.82 -0.15 -13.74
C GLN A 114 8.77 1.10 -14.62
N ALA A 115 8.69 2.29 -14.01
CA ALA A 115 8.85 3.51 -14.78
C ALA A 115 10.27 3.43 -15.33
N LEU A 116 10.39 3.22 -16.64
CA LEU A 116 11.68 3.25 -17.32
C LEU A 116 12.33 4.57 -16.93
N THR A 117 13.59 4.54 -16.49
CA THR A 117 14.35 5.78 -16.37
C THR A 117 14.36 6.49 -17.73
N PRO A 118 14.54 7.82 -17.81
CA PRO A 118 14.60 8.51 -19.10
C PRO A 118 15.57 7.86 -20.10
N ALA A 119 16.69 7.32 -19.62
CA ALA A 119 17.66 6.56 -20.41
C ALA A 119 17.09 5.22 -20.93
N GLN A 120 16.43 4.44 -20.08
CA GLN A 120 15.79 3.18 -20.48
C GLN A 120 14.60 3.41 -21.43
N ALA A 121 13.89 4.54 -21.26
CA ALA A 121 12.79 4.95 -22.14
C ALA A 121 13.31 5.40 -23.52
N ALA A 122 14.44 6.13 -23.56
CA ALA A 122 15.11 6.52 -24.79
C ALA A 122 15.64 5.31 -25.56
N ALA A 123 16.33 4.39 -24.87
CA ALA A 123 16.82 3.13 -25.46
C ALA A 123 15.69 2.28 -26.06
N ARG A 124 14.55 2.18 -25.36
CA ARG A 124 13.38 1.43 -25.86
C ARG A 124 12.65 2.11 -27.03
N ARG A 125 12.76 3.43 -27.16
CA ARG A 125 12.22 4.21 -28.29
C ARG A 125 13.18 4.26 -29.49
N GLY A 126 14.35 3.62 -29.42
CA GLY A 126 15.38 3.72 -30.45
C GLY A 126 15.99 5.13 -30.54
N VAL A 127 15.80 5.96 -29.51
CA VAL A 127 16.40 7.30 -29.46
C VAL A 127 17.77 7.14 -28.83
N MET A 128 18.78 7.13 -29.69
CA MET A 128 20.18 7.16 -29.29
C MET A 128 20.43 8.43 -28.47
N PRO A 129 21.03 8.35 -27.27
CA PRO A 129 21.35 9.54 -26.51
C PRO A 129 22.28 10.44 -27.33
N PRO A 130 22.03 11.75 -27.40
CA PRO A 130 22.91 12.68 -28.10
C PRO A 130 24.24 12.71 -27.33
N GLY A 131 25.27 12.09 -27.90
CA GLY A 131 26.62 12.07 -27.31
C GLY A 131 27.44 10.81 -27.54
N THR A 132 26.88 9.74 -28.11
CA THR A 132 27.67 8.58 -28.53
C THR A 132 27.40 8.35 -30.01
N VAL A 133 28.11 9.09 -30.86
CA VAL A 133 28.27 8.68 -32.25
C VAL A 133 29.26 7.52 -32.17
N ASP A 134 28.75 6.29 -32.26
CA ASP A 134 29.63 5.17 -32.60
C ASP A 134 29.99 5.43 -34.07
N GLY A 135 31.13 6.09 -34.26
CA GLY A 135 31.60 6.48 -35.58
C GLY A 135 31.72 5.21 -36.42
N THR A 136 30.92 5.11 -37.47
CA THR A 136 31.23 4.22 -38.57
C THR A 136 32.64 4.55 -39.03
N GLU A 137 33.48 3.53 -39.18
CA GLU A 137 34.94 3.61 -39.41
C GLU A 137 35.37 4.50 -40.60
N GLU A 138 34.42 4.96 -41.42
CA GLU A 138 34.62 5.86 -42.57
C GLU A 138 35.16 7.26 -42.20
N TRP A 139 34.99 7.74 -40.95
CA TRP A 139 35.48 9.06 -40.54
C TRP A 139 37.00 9.12 -40.23
N LEU A 140 37.68 7.97 -40.18
CA LEU A 140 39.12 7.90 -39.90
C LEU A 140 39.98 7.97 -41.18
N ASP A 141 39.41 7.76 -42.36
CA ASP A 141 40.16 7.73 -43.63
C ASP A 141 40.57 9.16 -44.07
N ASP A 142 39.74 10.16 -43.77
CA ASP A 142 40.02 11.57 -44.11
C ASP A 142 41.12 12.22 -43.22
N GLN A 143 41.60 11.53 -42.18
CA GLN A 143 42.68 12.02 -41.31
C GLN A 143 44.05 11.42 -41.64
N GLN A 144 44.15 10.58 -42.67
CA GLN A 144 45.42 9.99 -43.05
C GLN A 144 46.29 11.05 -43.76
N LEU A 145 47.31 11.55 -43.06
CA LEU A 145 48.33 12.44 -43.63
C LEU A 145 49.10 11.68 -44.71
N TRP A 146 49.12 12.24 -45.93
CA TRP A 146 49.85 11.68 -47.06
C TRP A 146 51.35 11.54 -46.74
N GLU A 147 51.90 10.33 -46.95
CA GLU A 147 53.35 10.06 -46.89
C GLU A 147 53.88 9.79 -48.31
N PRO A 148 54.98 10.43 -48.73
CA PRO A 148 55.63 10.14 -50.01
C PRO A 148 56.33 8.77 -49.99
N LEU A 149 56.20 8.05 -51.11
CA LEU A 149 56.94 6.81 -51.43
C LEU A 149 58.44 7.06 -51.64
#